data_AF-A0A3D3I373-F1
#
_entry.id   AF-A0A3D3I373-F1
#
_cell.length_a   1.000
_cell.length_b   1.000
_cell.length_c   1.000
_cell.angle_alpha   90.00
_cell.angle_beta   90.00
_cell.angle_gamma   90.00
#
_symmetry.space_group_name_H-M   'P 1'
#
loop_
_entity.id
_entity.type
_entity.pdbx_description
1 polymer ?
#
loop_
_entity_poly.entity_id
_entity_poly.type
_entity_poly.pdbx_seq_one_letter_code
_entity_poly.pdbx_strand_id
1 'polypeptide(L)' 'MRGSSTPSVRGPGQIQIIVNVSSRETRIAVLEDRDLVEYRVEREERVVGSIFKGVVQNVLPGMDAAFV' A
#
# COMPACT_ATOMS: atom_id res chain seq x y z
N MET A 1 -29.87 -42.25 -9.11
CA MET A 1 -29.69 -40.79 -9.25
C MET A 1 -29.15 -40.24 -7.94
N ARG A 2 -27.90 -39.73 -7.95
CA ARG A 2 -27.29 -38.72 -7.06
C ARG A 2 -25.77 -38.99 -7.03
N GLY A 3 -25.07 -38.38 -7.98
CA GLY A 3 -23.62 -38.25 -7.88
C GLY A 3 -23.33 -37.15 -6.85
N SER A 4 -22.66 -37.53 -5.75
CA SER A 4 -22.14 -36.61 -4.77
C SER A 4 -20.89 -35.92 -5.33
N SER A 5 -21.05 -34.72 -5.89
CA SER A 5 -19.92 -33.86 -6.22
C SER A 5 -19.40 -33.21 -4.94
N THR A 6 -18.35 -33.80 -4.37
CA THR A 6 -17.60 -33.18 -3.27
C THR A 6 -17.02 -31.85 -3.75
N PRO A 7 -17.22 -30.72 -3.03
CA PRO A 7 -16.60 -29.46 -3.41
C PRO A 7 -15.08 -29.61 -3.21
N SER A 8 -14.33 -29.47 -4.30
CA SER A 8 -12.88 -29.37 -4.22
C SER A 8 -12.53 -28.05 -3.55
N VAL A 9 -11.94 -28.13 -2.35
CA VAL A 9 -11.37 -26.97 -1.67
C VAL A 9 -10.28 -26.41 -2.57
N ARG A 10 -10.53 -25.24 -3.20
CA ARG A 10 -9.46 -24.52 -3.90
C ARG A 10 -8.36 -24.24 -2.87
N GLY A 11 -7.11 -24.57 -3.22
CA GLY A 11 -5.97 -24.06 -2.48
C GLY A 11 -5.98 -22.53 -2.44
N PRO A 12 -5.14 -21.88 -1.61
CA PRO A 12 -5.05 -20.43 -1.61
C PRO A 12 -4.82 -19.93 -3.04
N GLY A 13 -5.65 -18.99 -3.49
CA GLY A 13 -5.58 -18.42 -4.82
C GLY A 13 -4.18 -17.86 -5.08
N GLN A 14 -3.71 -17.95 -6.33
CA GLN A 14 -2.40 -17.41 -6.68
C GLN A 14 -2.45 -15.88 -6.65
N ILE A 15 -1.77 -15.28 -5.68
CA ILE A 15 -1.65 -13.82 -5.58
C ILE A 15 -0.46 -13.33 -6.41
N GLN A 16 -0.69 -12.33 -7.27
CA GLN A 16 0.35 -11.65 -8.04
C GLN A 16 0.26 -10.13 -7.79
N ILE A 17 1.40 -9.48 -7.61
CA ILE A 17 1.50 -8.03 -7.47
C ILE A 17 2.23 -7.48 -8.69
N ILE A 18 1.56 -6.63 -9.46
CA ILE A 18 2.11 -5.97 -10.64
C ILE A 18 2.33 -4.50 -10.30
N VAL A 19 3.57 -4.03 -10.45
CA VAL A 19 3.95 -2.64 -10.19
C VAL A 19 4.40 -1.98 -11.51
N ASN A 20 3.72 -0.90 -11.88
CA ASN A 20 4.07 -0.05 -13.03
C ASN A 20 4.49 1.33 -12.54
N VAL A 21 5.76 1.68 -12.75
CA VAL A 21 6.34 2.96 -12.32
C VAL A 21 6.45 3.90 -13.52
N SER A 22 5.97 5.13 -13.36
CA SER A 22 6.10 6.21 -14.33
C SER A 22 6.54 7.50 -13.63
N SER A 23 6.91 8.53 -14.39
CA SER A 23 7.38 9.82 -13.85
C SER A 23 6.34 10.58 -13.03
N ARG A 24 5.04 10.27 -13.17
CA ARG A 24 3.95 10.98 -12.48
C ARG A 24 3.19 10.12 -11.49
N GLU A 25 3.28 8.80 -11.61
CA GLU A 25 2.55 7.88 -10.75
C GLU A 25 3.14 6.47 -10.75
N THR A 26 2.98 5.80 -9.61
CA THR A 26 3.19 4.37 -9.40
C THR A 26 1.82 3.71 -9.33
N ARG A 27 1.60 2.70 -10.16
CA ARG A 27 0.36 1.93 -10.21
C ARG A 27 0.64 0.52 -9.71
N ILE A 28 -0.18 0.03 -8.81
CA ILE A 28 -0.05 -1.29 -8.20
C ILE A 28 -1.36 -2.03 -8.43
N ALA A 29 -1.28 -3.22 -9.02
CA ALA A 29 -2.40 -4.12 -9.19
C ALA A 29 -2.13 -5.41 -8.41
N VAL A 30 -3.10 -5.84 -7.61
CA VAL A 30 -3.11 -7.16 -6.97
C VAL A 30 -4.08 -8.04 -7.73
N LEU A 31 -3.59 -9.17 -8.23
CA LEU A 31 -4.39 -10.18 -8.91
C LEU A 31 -4.50 -11.41 -8.01
N GLU A 32 -5.67 -12.03 -7.97
CA GLU A 32 -5.90 -13.37 -7.42
C GLU A 32 -6.40 -14.26 -8.55
N ASP A 33 -5.69 -15.35 -8.85
CA ASP A 33 -6.05 -16.27 -9.96
C ASP A 33 -6.24 -15.56 -11.32
N ARG A 34 -5.52 -14.44 -11.53
CA ARG A 34 -5.58 -13.50 -12.67
C ARG A 34 -6.77 -12.53 -12.66
N ASP A 35 -7.67 -12.62 -11.69
CA ASP A 35 -8.73 -11.63 -11.48
C ASP A 35 -8.17 -10.43 -10.70
N LEU A 36 -8.46 -9.21 -11.17
CA LEU A 36 -8.04 -7.99 -10.48
C LEU A 36 -8.85 -7.78 -9.21
N VAL A 37 -8.19 -7.89 -8.06
CA VAL A 37 -8.83 -7.75 -6.75
C VAL A 37 -8.55 -6.39 -6.09
N GLU A 38 -7.41 -5.77 -6.37
CA GLU A 38 -7.08 -4.43 -5.87
C GLU A 38 -6.29 -3.63 -6.91
N TYR A 39 -6.57 -2.32 -7.00
CA TYR A 39 -5.82 -1.39 -7.83
C TYR A 39 -5.55 -0.08 -7.08
N ARG A 40 -4.27 0.31 -6.97
CA ARG A 40 -3.81 1.50 -6.25
C ARG A 40 -2.93 2.37 -7.13
N VAL A 41 -3.12 3.70 -7.06
CA VAL A 41 -2.30 4.68 -7.79
C VAL A 41 -1.72 5.70 -6.80
N GLU A 42 -0.40 5.77 -6.75
CA GLU A 42 0.36 6.71 -5.92
C GLU A 42 1.00 7.77 -6.81
N ARG A 43 0.74 9.05 -6.55
CA ARG A 43 1.21 10.18 -7.40
C ARG A 43 2.27 11.05 -6.74
N GLU A 44 2.24 11.13 -5.41
CA GLU A 44 3.13 11.98 -4.62
C GLU A 44 3.51 11.23 -3.34
N GLU A 45 4.75 11.40 -2.90
CA GLU A 45 5.14 10.95 -1.56
C GLU A 45 4.42 11.80 -0.52
N ARG A 46 3.56 11.17 0.27
CA ARG A 46 2.92 11.82 1.41
C ARG A 46 3.94 11.85 2.55
N VAL A 47 4.28 13.05 3.00
CA VAL A 47 5.12 13.24 4.20
C VAL A 47 4.36 12.96 5.50
N VAL A 48 3.02 13.00 5.45
CA VAL A 48 2.14 12.78 6.61
C VAL A 48 2.23 11.33 7.08
N GLY A 49 2.48 11.15 8.39
CA GLY A 49 2.62 9.83 9.01
C GLY A 49 4.04 9.26 8.95
N SER A 50 4.95 9.92 8.24
CA SER A 50 6.36 9.55 8.22
C SER A 50 7.04 9.90 9.54
N ILE A 51 7.96 9.04 9.97
CA ILE A 51 8.74 9.22 11.19
C ILE A 51 10.18 9.53 10.81
N PHE A 52 10.72 10.63 11.35
CA PHE A 52 12.07 11.10 11.06
C PHE A 52 12.88 11.28 12.35
N LYS A 53 14.20 11.17 12.22
CA LYS A 53 15.15 11.58 13.26
C LYS A 53 15.66 12.98 12.93
N GLY A 54 15.19 13.99 13.65
CA GLY A 54 15.62 15.38 13.48
C GLY A 54 16.49 15.90 14.62
N VAL A 55 17.08 17.08 14.44
CA VAL A 55 17.93 17.77 15.43
C VAL A 55 17.37 19.15 15.65
N VAL A 56 17.05 19.49 16.91
CA VAL A 56 16.47 20.79 17.26
C VAL A 56 17.42 21.93 16.86
N GLN A 57 16.94 22.86 16.04
CA GLN A 57 17.68 24.03 15.59
C GLN A 57 17.40 25.28 16.44
N ASN A 58 16.13 25.49 16.83
CA ASN A 58 15.73 26.65 17.61
C ASN A 58 14.47 26.36 18.45
N VAL A 59 14.33 27.04 19.59
CA VAL A 59 13.19 26.96 20.51
C VAL A 59 12.55 28.34 20.61
N LEU A 60 11.22 28.41 20.47
CA LEU A 60 10.43 29.64 20.59
C LEU A 60 9.53 29.59 21.84
N PRO A 61 10.00 30.11 22.99
CA PRO A 61 9.27 29.98 24.27
C PRO A 61 7.89 30.65 24.27
N GLY A 62 7.71 31.75 23.52
CA GLY A 62 6.43 32.46 23.45
C GLY A 62 5.36 31.74 22.63
N MET A 63 5.70 30.65 21.96
CA MET A 63 4.81 29.86 21.10
C MET A 63 4.71 28.40 21.56
N ASP A 64 5.38 28.02 22.64
CA ASP A 64 5.53 26.63 23.10
C ASP A 64 5.91 25.67 21.95
N ALA A 65 6.85 26.11 21.10
CA ALA A 65 7.23 25.40 19.87
C ALA A 65 8.76 25.35 19.66
N ALA A 66 9.22 24.38 18.85
CA ALA A 66 10.61 24.26 18.43
C ALA A 66 10.69 23.86 16.95
N PHE A 67 11.76 24.30 16.28
CA PHE A 67 12.10 23.87 14.92
C PHE A 67 13.08 22.70 15.00
N VAL A 68 12.75 21.62 14.29
CA VAL A 68 13.49 20.36 14.21
C VAL A 68 13.96 20.13 12.78
#